data_AF-W9DP55-F1
#
_entry.id   AF-W9DP55-F1
#
_cell.length_a   1.000
_cell.length_b   1.000
_cell.length_c   1.000
_cell.angle_alpha   90.00
_cell.angle_beta   90.00
_cell.angle_gamma   90.00
#
_symmetry.space_group_name_H-M   'P 1'
#
loop_
_entity.id
_entity.type
_entity.pdbx_description
1 polymer ?
#
loop_
_entity_poly.entity_id
_entity_poly.type
_entity_poly.pdbx_seq_one_letter_code
_entity_poly.pdbx_strand_id
1 'polypeptide(L)'
;MKFYPTILILCTLLIIFSGCIEDNSVDSLINDLDNENASIKNTAIEKLSQKGDENTISSLMQVTSNNNNPVEKRKNAIKVLGTIGNNQASELLLNISLDKGEEKTVRMASILALGEIGNETMLMPLANLSYGDDGLIFYHVAYVFDQVENDKENVYASYGKLPYPLSEDQRLYRNNVGEIMDEFSLNNGSPIIENATTIMRSYNIKSGYIEIASDVEPEISEMNVIYQIYDTEARKKGINQVPVRFVYCGVAVMPVCRYNVTDLEDMNFTYLYTVDDDGDVESRIYTTDFNFTNMSN
;
A
#
# COMPACT_ATOMS: atom_id res chain seq x y z
N MET A 1 -11.54 -60.84 39.10
CA MET A 1 -11.43 -59.39 38.82
C MET A 1 -12.69 -59.00 38.05
N LYS A 2 -13.62 -58.24 38.64
CA LYS A 2 -14.90 -57.91 37.99
C LYS A 2 -14.67 -56.76 37.02
N PHE A 3 -14.91 -56.99 35.73
CA PHE A 3 -14.84 -55.98 34.68
C PHE A 3 -16.13 -55.15 34.73
N TYR A 4 -16.03 -53.84 34.89
CA TYR A 4 -17.17 -52.93 34.95
C TYR A 4 -17.23 -52.12 33.65
N PRO A 5 -17.80 -52.68 32.56
CA PRO A 5 -17.84 -52.04 31.24
C PRO A 5 -18.57 -50.69 31.26
N THR A 6 -19.48 -50.49 32.22
CA THR A 6 -20.18 -49.21 32.41
C THR A 6 -19.26 -48.07 32.84
N ILE A 7 -18.23 -48.35 33.66
CA ILE A 7 -17.25 -47.33 34.07
C ILE A 7 -16.36 -46.95 32.87
N LEU A 8 -15.96 -47.94 32.06
CA LEU A 8 -15.16 -47.70 30.87
C LEU A 8 -15.93 -46.88 29.82
N ILE A 9 -17.21 -47.19 29.59
CA ILE A 9 -18.10 -46.45 28.69
C ILE A 9 -18.31 -45.02 29.19
N LEU A 10 -18.49 -44.83 30.50
CA LEU A 10 -18.64 -43.50 31.12
C LEU A 10 -17.34 -42.67 31.01
N CYS A 11 -16.18 -43.29 31.21
CA CYS A 11 -14.87 -42.63 31.04
C CYS A 11 -14.63 -42.27 29.57
N THR A 12 -14.96 -43.14 28.61
CA THR A 12 -14.85 -42.79 27.18
C THR A 12 -15.86 -41.72 26.79
N LEU A 13 -17.09 -41.74 27.32
CA LEU A 13 -18.08 -40.69 27.08
C LEU A 13 -17.65 -39.35 27.68
N LEU A 14 -17.04 -39.34 28.87
CA LEU A 14 -16.47 -38.14 29.48
C LEU A 14 -15.29 -37.58 28.68
N ILE A 15 -14.43 -38.43 28.11
CA ILE A 15 -13.32 -38.00 27.23
C ILE A 15 -13.87 -37.46 25.89
N ILE A 16 -14.94 -38.07 25.36
CA ILE A 16 -15.61 -37.60 24.13
C ILE A 16 -16.37 -36.28 24.39
N PHE A 17 -17.03 -36.12 25.54
CA PHE A 17 -17.73 -34.89 25.92
C PHE A 17 -16.78 -33.77 26.35
N SER A 18 -15.62 -34.11 26.93
CA SER A 18 -14.58 -33.15 27.28
C SER A 18 -13.79 -32.66 26.06
N GLY A 19 -13.97 -33.27 24.89
CA GLY A 19 -13.17 -33.02 23.69
C GLY A 19 -13.74 -32.01 22.70
N CYS A 20 -14.95 -31.46 22.90
CA CYS A 20 -15.56 -30.52 21.93
C CYS A 20 -16.46 -29.47 22.61
N ILE A 21 -15.98 -28.76 23.63
CA ILE A 21 -16.51 -27.42 23.88
C ILE A 21 -15.55 -26.49 23.14
N GLU A 22 -15.97 -25.98 21.98
CA GLU A 22 -15.29 -24.84 21.37
C GLU A 22 -15.36 -23.70 22.38
N ASP A 23 -14.26 -23.42 23.07
CA ASP A 23 -14.14 -22.27 23.94
C ASP A 23 -14.12 -21.01 23.06
N ASN A 24 -15.30 -20.39 22.97
CA ASN A 24 -15.52 -19.16 22.20
C ASN A 24 -15.35 -17.90 23.05
N SER A 25 -14.63 -18.00 24.18
CA SER A 25 -14.21 -16.83 24.95
C SER A 25 -13.25 -15.97 24.14
N VAL A 26 -13.25 -14.66 24.41
CA VAL A 26 -12.35 -13.71 23.75
C VAL A 26 -10.88 -14.11 23.96
N ASP A 27 -10.51 -14.53 25.16
CA ASP A 27 -9.14 -14.93 25.50
C ASP A 27 -8.70 -16.19 24.75
N SER A 28 -9.57 -17.20 24.65
CA SER A 28 -9.26 -18.41 23.88
C SER A 28 -9.07 -18.10 22.40
N LEU A 29 -9.99 -17.32 21.81
CA LEU A 29 -9.88 -16.92 20.41
C LEU A 29 -8.65 -16.03 20.14
N ILE A 30 -8.30 -15.14 21.07
CA ILE A 30 -7.06 -14.34 20.98
C ILE A 30 -5.83 -15.25 20.98
N ASN A 31 -5.82 -16.32 21.78
CA ASN A 31 -4.73 -17.29 21.79
C ASN A 31 -4.62 -18.09 20.50
N ASP A 32 -5.71 -18.23 19.75
CA ASP A 32 -5.72 -18.92 18.47
C ASP A 32 -5.30 -18.03 17.28
N LEU A 33 -5.08 -16.72 17.49
CA LEU A 33 -4.67 -15.79 16.42
C LEU A 33 -3.30 -16.13 15.79
N ASP A 34 -2.43 -16.86 16.49
CA ASP A 34 -1.14 -17.34 15.99
C ASP A 34 -1.07 -18.87 15.92
N ASN A 35 -2.22 -19.55 15.93
CA ASN A 35 -2.30 -21.00 15.80
C ASN A 35 -1.67 -21.47 14.48
N GLU A 36 -0.85 -22.52 14.54
CA GLU A 36 -0.21 -23.14 13.37
C GLU A 36 -1.24 -23.74 12.40
N ASN A 37 -2.39 -24.20 12.93
CA ASN A 37 -3.49 -24.68 12.11
C ASN A 37 -4.28 -23.50 11.54
N ALA A 38 -4.13 -23.27 10.24
CA ALA A 38 -4.81 -22.20 9.52
C ALA A 38 -6.34 -22.21 9.69
N SER A 39 -6.97 -23.39 9.82
CA SER A 39 -8.41 -23.48 10.04
C SER A 39 -8.83 -22.92 11.40
N ILE A 40 -8.06 -23.21 12.45
CA ILE A 40 -8.32 -22.71 13.81
C ILE A 40 -8.11 -21.20 13.85
N LYS A 41 -6.97 -20.73 13.32
CA LYS A 41 -6.64 -19.31 13.23
C LYS A 41 -7.69 -18.50 12.46
N ASN A 42 -8.13 -18.99 11.30
CA ASN A 42 -9.16 -18.30 10.51
C ASN A 42 -10.51 -18.28 11.22
N THR A 43 -10.87 -19.36 11.92
CA THR A 43 -12.07 -19.41 12.77
C THR A 43 -12.00 -18.39 13.90
N ALA A 44 -10.83 -18.24 14.52
CA ALA A 44 -10.62 -17.25 15.58
C ALA A 44 -10.78 -15.82 15.06
N ILE A 45 -10.13 -15.50 13.92
CA ILE A 45 -10.28 -14.20 13.25
C ILE A 45 -11.75 -13.92 12.95
N GLU A 46 -12.46 -14.86 12.31
CA GLU A 46 -13.87 -14.69 11.96
C GLU A 46 -14.75 -14.45 13.20
N LYS A 47 -14.62 -15.29 14.23
CA LYS A 47 -15.42 -15.18 15.46
C LYS A 47 -15.12 -13.89 16.23
N LEU A 48 -13.87 -13.45 16.30
CA LEU A 48 -13.50 -12.19 16.93
C LEU A 48 -14.05 -10.99 16.15
N SER A 49 -13.96 -11.01 14.81
CA SER A 49 -14.54 -9.98 13.95
C SER A 49 -16.07 -9.88 14.08
N GLN A 50 -16.77 -11.01 14.22
CA GLN A 50 -18.22 -11.03 14.45
C GLN A 50 -18.62 -10.50 15.83
N LYS A 51 -17.78 -10.67 16.87
CA LYS A 51 -18.07 -10.18 18.21
C LYS A 51 -18.09 -8.65 18.24
N GLY A 52 -17.00 -8.02 17.80
CA GLY A 52 -16.93 -6.56 17.58
C GLY A 52 -17.28 -5.64 18.75
N ASP A 53 -17.50 -6.17 19.96
CA ASP A 53 -17.86 -5.38 21.14
C ASP A 53 -16.65 -4.64 21.73
N GLU A 54 -16.90 -3.61 22.55
CA GLU A 54 -15.87 -2.75 23.13
C GLU A 54 -14.81 -3.53 23.93
N ASN A 55 -15.18 -4.63 24.60
CA ASN A 55 -14.22 -5.45 25.34
C ASN A 55 -13.34 -6.25 24.38
N THR A 56 -13.94 -6.84 23.33
CA THR A 56 -13.20 -7.54 22.28
C THR A 56 -12.20 -6.60 21.60
N ILE A 57 -12.62 -5.38 21.23
CA ILE A 57 -11.75 -4.35 20.65
C ILE A 57 -10.62 -4.00 21.62
N SER A 58 -10.94 -3.75 22.89
CA SER A 58 -9.94 -3.40 23.91
C SER A 58 -8.89 -4.49 24.10
N SER A 59 -9.30 -5.76 24.15
CA SER A 59 -8.38 -6.89 24.25
C SER A 59 -7.49 -7.02 23.01
N LEU A 60 -8.03 -6.83 21.80
CA LEU A 60 -7.26 -6.84 20.56
C LEU A 60 -6.25 -5.68 20.50
N MET A 61 -6.61 -4.48 20.99
CA MET A 61 -5.69 -3.35 21.12
C MET A 61 -4.54 -3.65 22.09
N GLN A 62 -4.81 -4.34 23.20
CA GLN A 62 -3.76 -4.79 24.14
C GLN A 62 -2.81 -5.81 23.49
N VAL A 63 -3.35 -6.76 22.72
CA VAL A 63 -2.52 -7.72 21.95
C VAL A 63 -1.63 -7.00 20.95
N THR A 64 -2.20 -6.03 20.24
CA THR A 64 -1.55 -5.27 19.18
C THR A 64 -0.40 -4.38 19.70
N SER A 65 -0.57 -3.76 20.86
CA SER A 65 0.40 -2.84 21.48
C SER A 65 1.49 -3.53 22.31
N ASN A 66 1.33 -4.81 22.64
CA ASN A 66 2.33 -5.55 23.41
C ASN A 66 3.38 -6.19 22.49
N ASN A 67 4.56 -5.57 22.43
CA ASN A 67 5.69 -6.03 21.61
C ASN A 67 6.29 -7.38 22.04
N ASN A 68 5.90 -7.94 23.20
CA ASN A 68 6.27 -9.30 23.58
C ASN A 68 5.43 -10.37 22.88
N ASN A 69 4.30 -9.99 22.27
CA ASN A 69 3.51 -10.93 21.49
C ASN A 69 4.20 -11.26 20.16
N PRO A 70 4.05 -12.50 19.65
CA PRO A 70 4.56 -12.85 18.33
C PRO A 70 4.03 -11.91 17.24
N VAL A 71 4.89 -11.58 16.28
CA VAL A 71 4.55 -10.68 15.16
C VAL A 71 3.30 -11.14 14.42
N GLU A 72 3.15 -12.44 14.15
CA GLU A 72 1.96 -12.99 13.50
C GLU A 72 0.70 -12.80 14.34
N LYS A 73 0.77 -12.96 15.67
CA LYS A 73 -0.36 -12.72 16.57
C LYS A 73 -0.82 -11.26 16.50
N ARG A 74 0.14 -10.32 16.52
CA ARG A 74 -0.12 -8.88 16.41
C ARG A 74 -0.75 -8.53 15.07
N LYS A 75 -0.21 -9.03 13.96
CA LYS A 75 -0.77 -8.82 12.61
C LYS A 75 -2.20 -9.33 12.49
N ASN A 76 -2.50 -10.50 13.04
CA ASN A 76 -3.86 -11.05 12.99
C ASN A 76 -4.81 -10.27 13.90
N ALA A 77 -4.37 -9.79 15.07
CA ALA A 77 -5.15 -8.87 15.89
C ALA A 77 -5.45 -7.56 15.16
N ILE A 78 -4.46 -6.96 14.50
CA ILE A 78 -4.62 -5.76 13.65
C ILE A 78 -5.62 -6.02 12.52
N LYS A 79 -5.52 -7.16 11.83
CA LYS A 79 -6.47 -7.55 10.78
C LYS A 79 -7.90 -7.63 11.32
N VAL A 80 -8.10 -8.25 12.48
CA VAL A 80 -9.41 -8.32 13.13
C VAL A 80 -9.93 -6.90 13.46
N LEU A 81 -9.09 -6.01 13.98
CA LEU A 81 -9.45 -4.61 14.27
C LEU A 81 -9.88 -3.86 12.99
N GLY A 82 -9.15 -4.05 11.88
CA GLY A 82 -9.53 -3.52 10.57
C GLY A 82 -10.90 -4.02 10.12
N THR A 83 -11.13 -5.33 10.19
CA THR A 83 -12.39 -5.98 9.78
C THR A 83 -13.57 -5.57 10.66
N ILE A 84 -13.36 -5.32 11.96
CA ILE A 84 -14.40 -4.78 12.85
C ILE A 84 -14.80 -3.36 12.42
N GLY A 85 -13.86 -2.57 11.89
CA GLY A 85 -14.13 -1.24 11.36
C GLY A 85 -14.45 -0.17 12.43
N ASN A 86 -14.09 -0.41 13.68
CA ASN A 86 -14.35 0.53 14.77
C ASN A 86 -13.21 1.56 14.91
N ASN A 87 -13.58 2.84 14.91
CA ASN A 87 -12.66 3.99 15.02
C ASN A 87 -11.84 4.05 16.32
N GLN A 88 -12.22 3.32 17.38
CA GLN A 88 -11.49 3.26 18.64
C GLN A 88 -10.03 2.79 18.45
N ALA A 89 -9.77 1.97 17.42
CA ALA A 89 -8.45 1.45 17.13
C ALA A 89 -7.59 2.39 16.25
N SER A 90 -8.18 3.40 15.61
CA SER A 90 -7.50 4.16 14.55
C SER A 90 -6.24 4.88 15.05
N GLU A 91 -6.28 5.52 16.22
CA GLU A 91 -5.12 6.23 16.75
C GLU A 91 -3.96 5.26 17.06
N LEU A 92 -4.26 4.10 17.63
CA LEU A 92 -3.26 3.05 17.88
C LEU A 92 -2.64 2.56 16.57
N LEU A 93 -3.47 2.26 15.56
CA LEU A 93 -3.01 1.76 14.28
C LEU A 93 -2.19 2.81 13.51
N LEU A 94 -2.55 4.09 13.63
CA LEU A 94 -1.78 5.19 13.06
C LEU A 94 -0.39 5.26 13.70
N ASN A 95 -0.31 5.22 15.02
CA ASN A 95 0.96 5.24 15.75
C ASN A 95 1.87 4.07 15.32
N ILE A 96 1.31 2.87 15.17
CA ILE A 96 2.07 1.69 14.70
C ILE A 96 2.52 1.87 13.25
N SER A 97 1.69 2.45 12.38
CA SER A 97 2.04 2.68 10.97
C SER A 97 3.22 3.64 10.80
N LEU A 98 3.31 4.64 11.69
CA LEU A 98 4.35 5.68 11.69
C LEU A 98 5.63 5.30 12.47
N ASP A 99 5.60 4.24 13.28
CA ASP A 99 6.76 3.82 14.08
C ASP A 99 7.84 3.17 13.20
N LYS A 100 8.96 3.88 13.00
CA LYS A 100 10.10 3.38 12.21
C LYS A 100 10.86 2.24 12.89
N GLY A 101 10.72 2.06 14.19
CA GLY A 101 11.30 0.95 14.95
C GLY A 101 10.45 -0.32 14.92
N GLU A 102 9.23 -0.23 14.40
CA GLU A 102 8.29 -1.35 14.30
C GLU A 102 8.63 -2.28 13.12
N GLU A 103 8.29 -3.55 13.28
CA GLU A 103 8.39 -4.56 12.23
C GLU A 103 7.61 -4.13 10.98
N LYS A 104 8.28 -4.10 9.81
CA LYS A 104 7.70 -3.61 8.55
C LYS A 104 6.36 -4.24 8.22
N THR A 105 6.21 -5.54 8.47
CA THR A 105 4.98 -6.29 8.19
C THR A 105 3.83 -5.94 9.15
N VAL A 106 4.14 -5.49 10.37
CA VAL A 106 3.16 -4.98 11.34
C VAL A 106 2.72 -3.57 10.92
N ARG A 107 3.65 -2.70 10.51
CA ARG A 107 3.33 -1.38 9.95
C ARG A 107 2.38 -1.49 8.75
N MET A 108 2.69 -2.39 7.81
CA MET A 108 1.83 -2.65 6.64
C MET A 108 0.44 -3.16 7.03
N ALA A 109 0.35 -4.08 8.00
CA ALA A 109 -0.94 -4.56 8.50
C ALA A 109 -1.77 -3.41 9.09
N SER A 110 -1.14 -2.50 9.84
CA SER A 110 -1.81 -1.34 10.44
C SER A 110 -2.31 -0.34 9.39
N ILE A 111 -1.53 -0.10 8.33
CA ILE A 111 -1.96 0.75 7.21
C ILE A 111 -3.22 0.18 6.54
N LEU A 112 -3.24 -1.12 6.25
CA LEU A 112 -4.42 -1.76 5.67
C LEU A 112 -5.63 -1.70 6.59
N ALA A 113 -5.43 -1.99 7.88
CA ALA A 113 -6.51 -1.94 8.86
C ALA A 113 -7.10 -0.52 8.99
N LEU A 114 -6.27 0.53 8.92
CA LEU A 114 -6.77 1.91 8.85
C LEU A 114 -7.62 2.15 7.60
N GLY A 115 -7.19 1.62 6.45
CA GLY A 115 -7.97 1.67 5.21
C GLY A 115 -9.31 0.95 5.33
N GLU A 116 -9.34 -0.23 5.94
CA GLU A 116 -10.57 -1.00 6.20
C GLU A 116 -11.52 -0.29 7.17
N ILE A 117 -10.98 0.39 8.19
CA ILE A 117 -11.79 1.22 9.10
C ILE A 117 -12.40 2.43 8.36
N GLY A 118 -11.73 2.95 7.34
CA GLY A 118 -12.25 4.04 6.51
C GLY A 118 -12.24 5.41 7.21
N ASN A 119 -11.44 5.59 8.25
CA ASN A 119 -11.27 6.89 8.90
C ASN A 119 -10.28 7.75 8.11
N GLU A 120 -10.78 8.48 7.11
CA GLU A 120 -9.98 9.33 6.23
C GLU A 120 -9.08 10.31 6.99
N THR A 121 -9.55 10.88 8.11
CA THR A 121 -8.76 11.82 8.92
C THR A 121 -7.50 11.15 9.48
N MET A 122 -7.58 9.85 9.78
CA MET A 122 -6.45 9.07 10.30
C MET A 122 -5.53 8.55 9.20
N LEU A 123 -5.97 8.58 7.93
CA LEU A 123 -5.13 8.25 6.79
C LEU A 123 -4.26 9.44 6.36
N MET A 124 -4.76 10.68 6.46
CA MET A 124 -4.03 11.87 6.01
C MET A 124 -2.57 11.99 6.51
N PRO A 125 -2.24 11.67 7.77
CA PRO A 125 -0.85 11.74 8.23
C PRO A 125 0.10 10.81 7.47
N LEU A 126 -0.41 9.71 6.89
CA LEU A 126 0.40 8.77 6.09
C LEU A 126 0.89 9.38 4.78
N ALA A 127 0.26 10.45 4.28
CA ALA A 127 0.73 11.18 3.09
C ALA A 127 2.09 11.87 3.31
N ASN A 128 2.45 12.11 4.58
CA ASN A 128 3.69 12.77 4.99
C ASN A 128 4.81 11.78 5.36
N LEU A 129 4.64 10.48 5.07
CA LEU A 129 5.73 9.53 5.23
C LEU A 129 6.94 9.96 4.40
N SER A 130 8.12 9.93 5.03
CA SER A 130 9.37 10.36 4.42
C SER A 130 9.88 9.32 3.44
N TYR A 131 10.42 9.77 2.30
CA TYR A 131 11.01 8.95 1.22
C TYR A 131 12.07 7.92 1.68
N GLY A 132 12.58 7.99 2.91
CA GLY A 132 13.47 6.98 3.50
C GLY A 132 12.77 5.73 4.04
N ASP A 133 11.44 5.63 3.97
CA ASP A 133 10.69 4.40 4.29
C ASP A 133 10.71 3.38 3.14
N ASP A 134 10.46 2.11 3.46
CA ASP A 134 10.46 1.01 2.49
C ASP A 134 9.41 1.22 1.38
N GLY A 135 9.79 1.01 0.11
CA GLY A 135 8.88 1.17 -1.04
C GLY A 135 7.63 0.28 -1.00
N LEU A 136 7.63 -0.80 -0.22
CA LEU A 136 6.42 -1.58 0.05
C LEU A 136 5.47 -0.88 1.02
N ILE A 137 5.97 -0.14 2.00
CA ILE A 137 5.13 0.65 2.93
C ILE A 137 4.40 1.73 2.14
N PHE A 138 5.14 2.47 1.31
CA PHE A 138 4.55 3.44 0.39
C PHE A 138 3.47 2.83 -0.50
N TYR A 139 3.68 1.62 -1.01
CA TYR A 139 2.67 0.95 -1.82
C TYR A 139 1.39 0.63 -1.05
N HIS A 140 1.47 0.22 0.21
CA HIS A 140 0.28 -0.02 1.03
C HIS A 140 -0.48 1.27 1.31
N VAL A 141 0.26 2.36 1.55
CA VAL A 141 -0.30 3.69 1.74
C VAL A 141 -1.00 4.17 0.47
N ALA A 142 -0.33 4.09 -0.68
CA ALA A 142 -0.90 4.39 -1.99
C ALA A 142 -2.16 3.57 -2.29
N TYR A 143 -2.13 2.26 -2.01
CA TYR A 143 -3.28 1.37 -2.20
C TYR A 143 -4.49 1.80 -1.36
N VAL A 144 -4.27 2.12 -0.09
CA VAL A 144 -5.34 2.57 0.81
C VAL A 144 -5.87 3.94 0.38
N PHE A 145 -5.00 4.89 0.02
CA PHE A 145 -5.41 6.19 -0.49
C PHE A 145 -6.21 6.10 -1.80
N ASP A 146 -5.89 5.14 -2.68
CA ASP A 146 -6.65 4.89 -3.91
C ASP A 146 -8.09 4.42 -3.64
N GLN A 147 -8.39 3.85 -2.47
CA GLN A 147 -9.74 3.42 -2.09
C GLN A 147 -10.61 4.53 -1.48
N VAL A 148 -10.00 5.53 -0.84
CA VAL A 148 -10.73 6.58 -0.09
C VAL A 148 -10.95 7.86 -0.89
N GLU A 149 -10.77 7.80 -2.21
CA GLU A 149 -11.04 8.87 -3.19
C GLU A 149 -10.77 10.29 -2.66
N ASN A 150 -9.51 10.55 -2.34
CA ASN A 150 -9.06 11.91 -2.13
C ASN A 150 -8.66 12.53 -3.47
N ASP A 151 -8.97 13.81 -3.62
CA ASP A 151 -8.99 14.59 -4.84
C ASP A 151 -7.97 14.12 -5.89
N LYS A 152 -8.47 13.60 -7.02
CA LYS A 152 -7.66 13.29 -8.21
C LYS A 152 -7.35 14.59 -8.97
N GLU A 153 -7.08 15.66 -8.23
CA GLU A 153 -6.57 16.91 -8.78
C GLU A 153 -5.40 16.58 -9.70
N ASN A 154 -5.44 17.10 -10.92
CA ASN A 154 -4.43 16.87 -11.94
C ASN A 154 -4.39 15.45 -12.54
N VAL A 155 -5.43 14.61 -12.41
CA VAL A 155 -5.48 13.31 -13.14
C VAL A 155 -6.36 13.42 -14.37
N TYR A 156 -5.80 13.22 -15.56
CA TYR A 156 -6.54 13.14 -16.81
C TYR A 156 -7.27 11.80 -16.94
N ALA A 157 -6.54 10.70 -16.72
CA ALA A 157 -7.09 9.35 -16.85
C ALA A 157 -6.28 8.33 -16.05
N SER A 158 -6.90 7.18 -15.75
CA SER A 158 -6.21 6.02 -15.18
C SER A 158 -6.58 4.75 -15.93
N TYR A 159 -5.59 3.90 -16.17
CA TYR A 159 -5.72 2.62 -16.84
C TYR A 159 -5.23 1.51 -15.90
N GLY A 160 -6.07 0.49 -15.71
CA GLY A 160 -5.84 -0.54 -14.69
C GLY A 160 -6.10 -0.03 -13.27
N LYS A 161 -6.04 -0.96 -12.31
CA LYS A 161 -6.11 -0.67 -10.86
C LYS A 161 -4.78 -1.07 -10.21
N LEU A 162 -4.45 -0.47 -9.06
CA LEU A 162 -3.34 -0.93 -8.24
C LEU A 162 -3.54 -2.41 -7.88
N PRO A 163 -2.66 -3.33 -8.32
CA PRO A 163 -2.77 -4.73 -7.97
C PRO A 163 -2.48 -4.94 -6.48
N TYR A 164 -3.33 -5.71 -5.80
CA TYR A 164 -3.12 -6.04 -4.39
C TYR A 164 -3.50 -7.49 -4.11
N PRO A 165 -2.64 -8.29 -3.43
CA PRO A 165 -1.28 -7.95 -3.02
C PRO A 165 -0.34 -7.81 -4.22
N LEU A 166 0.72 -7.02 -4.05
CA LEU A 166 1.68 -6.78 -5.11
C LEU A 166 2.68 -7.94 -5.25
N SER A 167 2.73 -8.58 -6.41
CA SER A 167 3.67 -9.68 -6.68
C SER A 167 5.11 -9.20 -6.79
N GLU A 168 6.08 -10.11 -6.68
CA GLU A 168 7.50 -9.78 -6.88
C GLU A 168 7.79 -9.28 -8.28
N ASP A 169 7.21 -9.93 -9.29
CA ASP A 169 7.37 -9.51 -10.69
C ASP A 169 6.80 -8.10 -10.92
N GLN A 170 5.63 -7.79 -10.34
CA GLN A 170 5.05 -6.45 -10.42
C GLN A 170 5.93 -5.40 -9.74
N ARG A 171 6.56 -5.74 -8.60
CA ARG A 171 7.55 -4.87 -7.93
C ARG A 171 8.78 -4.63 -8.79
N LEU A 172 9.30 -5.68 -9.42
CA LEU A 172 10.49 -5.56 -10.26
C LEU A 172 10.18 -4.74 -11.51
N TYR A 173 9.01 -4.93 -12.12
CA TYR A 173 8.59 -4.17 -13.29
C TYR A 173 8.41 -2.68 -12.98
N ARG A 174 7.67 -2.33 -11.93
CA ARG A 174 7.44 -0.92 -11.57
C ARG A 174 8.75 -0.21 -11.23
N ASN A 175 9.68 -0.89 -10.54
CA ASN A 175 10.94 -0.29 -10.12
C ASN A 175 11.91 -0.06 -11.30
N ASN A 176 11.78 -0.86 -12.37
CA ASN A 176 12.63 -0.78 -13.56
C ASN A 176 11.91 -0.14 -14.76
N VAL A 177 10.79 0.54 -14.53
CA VAL A 177 9.96 1.08 -15.62
C VAL A 177 10.73 2.08 -16.49
N GLY A 178 11.63 2.87 -15.91
CA GLY A 178 12.48 3.82 -16.65
C GLY A 178 13.38 3.11 -17.65
N GLU A 179 14.12 2.11 -17.20
CA GLU A 179 15.03 1.33 -18.06
C GLU A 179 14.28 0.60 -19.19
N ILE A 180 13.12 0.01 -18.87
CA ILE A 180 12.28 -0.69 -19.86
C ILE A 180 11.80 0.29 -20.94
N MET A 181 11.40 1.50 -20.54
CA MET A 181 10.90 2.51 -21.48
C MET A 181 12.02 3.19 -22.27
N ASP A 182 13.22 3.29 -21.71
CA ASP A 182 14.41 3.75 -22.44
C ASP A 182 14.81 2.74 -23.53
N GLU A 183 14.82 1.44 -23.21
CA GLU A 183 15.09 0.38 -24.20
C GLU A 183 14.04 0.38 -25.31
N PHE A 184 12.75 0.49 -24.96
CA PHE A 184 11.68 0.64 -25.94
C PHE A 184 11.91 1.86 -26.84
N SER A 185 12.19 3.02 -26.25
CA SER A 185 12.33 4.29 -26.98
C SER A 185 13.51 4.28 -27.95
N LEU A 186 14.60 3.58 -27.62
CA LEU A 186 15.76 3.41 -28.52
C LEU A 186 15.41 2.61 -29.78
N ASN A 187 14.50 1.65 -29.68
CA ASN A 187 14.14 0.74 -30.78
C ASN A 187 12.92 1.22 -31.59
N ASN A 188 11.99 1.92 -30.93
CA ASN A 188 10.67 2.22 -31.47
C ASN A 188 10.36 3.72 -31.53
N GLY A 189 11.20 4.56 -30.92
CA GLY A 189 10.91 5.97 -30.69
C GLY A 189 10.11 6.20 -29.40
N SER A 190 10.20 7.41 -28.86
CA SER A 190 9.46 7.79 -27.65
C SER A 190 7.98 8.01 -27.96
N PRO A 191 7.06 7.63 -27.05
CA PRO A 191 5.66 8.00 -27.18
C PRO A 191 5.50 9.52 -27.18
N ILE A 192 4.64 10.03 -28.07
CA ILE A 192 4.39 11.45 -28.28
C ILE A 192 2.99 11.78 -27.74
N ILE A 193 2.87 12.96 -27.13
CA ILE A 193 1.60 13.62 -26.83
C ILE A 193 1.61 14.91 -27.66
N GLU A 194 0.63 15.08 -28.54
CA GLU A 194 0.57 16.22 -29.44
C GLU A 194 0.46 17.54 -28.64
N ASN A 195 1.23 18.55 -29.04
CA ASN A 195 1.32 19.86 -28.39
C ASN A 195 1.89 19.89 -26.96
N ALA A 196 2.24 18.74 -26.38
CA ALA A 196 2.93 18.71 -25.09
C ALA A 196 4.34 19.31 -25.23
N THR A 197 4.68 20.24 -24.35
CA THR A 197 6.07 20.73 -24.21
C THR A 197 6.84 19.93 -23.16
N THR A 198 6.12 19.31 -22.23
CA THR A 198 6.65 18.52 -21.13
C THR A 198 5.99 17.16 -21.11
N ILE A 199 6.79 16.09 -21.12
CA ILE A 199 6.33 14.73 -20.90
C ILE A 199 7.29 14.04 -19.94
N MET A 200 6.81 13.67 -18.75
CA MET A 200 7.56 12.89 -17.77
C MET A 200 6.93 11.52 -17.58
N ARG A 201 7.76 10.51 -17.36
CA ARG A 201 7.33 9.11 -17.25
C ARG A 201 8.12 8.42 -16.15
N SER A 202 7.47 8.11 -15.03
CA SER A 202 8.14 7.41 -13.92
C SER A 202 7.14 6.70 -13.03
N TYR A 203 7.64 5.79 -12.20
CA TYR A 203 6.86 5.25 -11.09
C TYR A 203 6.80 6.28 -9.96
N ASN A 204 5.60 6.67 -9.55
CA ASN A 204 5.39 7.57 -8.42
C ASN A 204 5.07 6.75 -7.17
N ILE A 205 5.95 6.81 -6.16
CA ILE A 205 5.79 6.01 -4.95
C ILE A 205 4.59 6.41 -4.09
N LYS A 206 4.17 7.68 -4.14
CA LYS A 206 3.05 8.21 -3.34
C LYS A 206 1.70 7.77 -3.91
N SER A 207 1.57 7.74 -5.24
CA SER A 207 0.34 7.26 -5.89
C SER A 207 0.35 5.76 -6.15
N GLY A 208 1.52 5.13 -6.25
CA GLY A 208 1.68 3.73 -6.62
C GLY A 208 1.46 3.45 -8.11
N TYR A 209 1.17 4.47 -8.92
CA TYR A 209 0.98 4.34 -10.36
C TYR A 209 2.29 4.61 -11.11
N ILE A 210 2.37 4.06 -12.32
CA ILE A 210 3.27 4.61 -13.33
C ILE A 210 2.59 5.86 -13.88
N GLU A 211 3.20 7.02 -13.66
CA GLU A 211 2.64 8.30 -14.06
C GLU A 211 3.24 8.76 -15.39
N ILE A 212 2.35 9.13 -16.30
CA ILE A 212 2.65 9.82 -17.55
C ILE A 212 2.16 11.25 -17.36
N ALA A 213 3.08 12.14 -17.02
CA ALA A 213 2.76 13.53 -16.74
C ALA A 213 2.91 14.38 -18.00
N SER A 214 1.96 15.29 -18.25
CA SER A 214 2.02 16.23 -19.36
C SER A 214 1.40 17.59 -19.03
N ASP A 215 1.94 18.64 -19.63
CA ASP A 215 1.42 20.01 -19.56
C ASP A 215 0.13 20.23 -20.37
N VAL A 216 -0.25 19.26 -21.19
CA VAL A 216 -1.52 19.25 -21.93
C VAL A 216 -2.26 17.94 -21.66
N GLU A 217 -3.59 17.99 -21.77
CA GLU A 217 -4.41 16.78 -21.71
C GLU A 217 -4.22 15.97 -23.00
N PRO A 218 -3.71 14.72 -22.94
CA PRO A 218 -3.53 13.90 -24.13
C PRO A 218 -4.87 13.43 -24.68
N GLU A 219 -4.96 13.26 -26.00
CA GLU A 219 -6.14 12.66 -26.62
C GLU A 219 -6.31 11.20 -26.18
N ILE A 220 -7.57 10.72 -26.13
CA ILE A 220 -7.88 9.34 -25.72
C ILE A 220 -7.12 8.31 -26.58
N SER A 221 -6.94 8.58 -27.88
CA SER A 221 -6.16 7.70 -28.76
C SER A 221 -4.68 7.63 -28.37
N GLU A 222 -4.09 8.74 -27.94
CA GLU A 222 -2.69 8.79 -27.51
C GLU A 222 -2.51 8.05 -26.18
N MET A 223 -3.40 8.29 -25.22
CA MET A 223 -3.38 7.58 -23.93
C MET A 223 -3.51 6.06 -24.12
N ASN A 224 -4.39 5.62 -25.02
CA ASN A 224 -4.56 4.20 -25.34
C ASN A 224 -3.28 3.60 -25.92
N VAL A 225 -2.63 4.28 -26.86
CA VAL A 225 -1.37 3.81 -27.47
C VAL A 225 -0.26 3.75 -26.41
N ILE A 226 -0.12 4.80 -25.59
CA ILE A 226 0.87 4.84 -24.52
C ILE A 226 0.64 3.70 -23.54
N TYR A 227 -0.60 3.52 -23.05
CA TYR A 227 -0.94 2.43 -22.14
C TYR A 227 -0.61 1.06 -22.73
N GLN A 228 -0.93 0.83 -24.01
CA GLN A 228 -0.64 -0.44 -24.70
C GLN A 228 0.85 -0.77 -24.73
N ILE A 229 1.74 0.22 -24.75
CA ILE A 229 3.19 0.01 -24.68
C ILE A 229 3.54 -0.61 -23.32
N TYR A 230 3.15 0.03 -22.22
CA TYR A 230 3.40 -0.47 -20.85
C TYR A 230 2.78 -1.85 -20.62
N ASP A 231 1.54 -2.04 -21.05
CA ASP A 231 0.84 -3.32 -20.93
C ASP A 231 1.52 -4.43 -21.75
N THR A 232 2.02 -4.12 -22.96
CA THR A 232 2.74 -5.08 -23.79
C THR A 232 4.11 -5.45 -23.20
N GLU A 233 4.89 -4.48 -22.73
CA GLU A 233 6.20 -4.74 -22.10
C GLU A 233 6.06 -5.54 -20.80
N ALA A 234 5.01 -5.29 -20.01
CA ALA A 234 4.70 -6.08 -18.83
C ALA A 234 4.30 -7.52 -19.18
N ARG A 235 3.47 -7.72 -20.20
CA ARG A 235 3.04 -9.06 -20.63
C ARG A 235 4.20 -9.93 -21.12
N LYS A 236 5.23 -9.35 -21.75
CA LYS A 236 6.46 -10.09 -22.11
C LYS A 236 7.15 -10.71 -20.89
N LYS A 237 6.92 -10.15 -19.69
CA LYS A 237 7.44 -10.61 -18.41
C LYS A 237 6.40 -11.39 -17.59
N GLY A 238 5.28 -11.79 -18.19
CA GLY A 238 4.21 -12.55 -17.53
C GLY A 238 3.34 -11.71 -16.58
N ILE A 239 3.50 -10.38 -16.58
CA ILE A 239 2.75 -9.49 -15.70
C ILE A 239 1.48 -9.06 -16.41
N ASN A 240 0.35 -9.34 -15.76
CA ASN A 240 -0.96 -8.90 -16.21
C ASN A 240 -1.38 -7.68 -15.40
N GLN A 241 -1.97 -6.69 -16.09
CA GLN A 241 -2.47 -5.45 -15.51
C GLN A 241 -1.37 -4.58 -14.88
N VAL A 242 -1.10 -3.45 -15.53
CA VAL A 242 -0.19 -2.42 -15.03
C VAL A 242 -1.00 -1.16 -14.72
N PRO A 243 -0.92 -0.61 -13.50
CA PRO A 243 -1.58 0.65 -13.18
C PRO A 243 -0.81 1.83 -13.79
N VAL A 244 -1.40 2.46 -14.81
CA VAL A 244 -0.86 3.65 -15.47
C VAL A 244 -1.82 4.81 -15.26
N ARG A 245 -1.29 5.99 -14.93
CA ARG A 245 -2.08 7.19 -14.69
C ARG A 245 -1.53 8.35 -15.51
N PHE A 246 -2.40 9.06 -16.20
CA PHE A 246 -2.08 10.28 -16.92
C PHE A 246 -2.39 11.46 -16.03
N VAL A 247 -1.40 12.32 -15.82
CA VAL A 247 -1.51 13.45 -14.89
C VAL A 247 -1.08 14.76 -15.54
N TYR A 248 -1.65 15.86 -15.10
CA TYR A 248 -1.16 17.19 -15.42
C TYR A 248 0.15 17.44 -14.66
N CYS A 249 1.12 18.01 -15.35
CA CYS A 249 2.26 18.69 -14.74
C CYS A 249 2.41 20.08 -15.33
N GLY A 250 2.99 21.02 -14.57
CA GLY A 250 3.37 22.31 -15.14
C GLY A 250 4.42 22.18 -16.25
N VAL A 251 4.67 23.28 -16.96
CA VAL A 251 5.73 23.36 -17.97
C VAL A 251 7.10 23.23 -17.28
N ALA A 252 7.84 22.19 -17.61
CA ALA A 252 9.20 22.00 -17.12
C ALA A 252 10.20 22.62 -18.09
N VAL A 253 10.90 23.68 -17.67
CA VAL A 253 12.06 24.20 -18.41
C VAL A 253 13.29 23.41 -17.95
N MET A 254 13.60 22.28 -18.60
CA MET A 254 14.79 21.49 -18.26
C MET A 254 16.03 21.88 -19.09
N PRO A 255 17.14 22.30 -18.47
CA PRO A 255 18.46 22.06 -19.06
C PRO A 255 18.79 20.57 -18.92
N VAL A 256 19.04 19.89 -20.05
CA VAL A 256 19.22 18.44 -20.14
C VAL A 256 20.48 17.98 -19.39
N CYS A 257 20.34 17.23 -18.30
CA CYS A 257 21.43 16.44 -17.70
C CYS A 257 20.95 15.01 -17.46
N ARG A 258 21.58 14.03 -18.14
CA ARG A 258 21.41 12.59 -17.88
C ARG A 258 22.46 12.13 -16.87
N TYR A 259 22.06 11.48 -15.79
CA TYR A 259 22.98 10.75 -14.91
C TYR A 259 22.65 9.26 -14.90
N ASN A 260 23.71 8.45 -14.96
CA ASN A 260 23.69 7.00 -14.82
C ASN A 260 24.03 6.71 -13.34
N VAL A 261 23.10 6.16 -12.56
CA VAL A 261 23.38 5.85 -11.14
C VAL A 261 23.27 4.35 -10.93
N THR A 262 24.41 3.68 -11.04
CA THR A 262 24.65 2.34 -10.50
C THR A 262 25.12 2.51 -9.06
N ASP A 263 24.19 2.66 -8.12
CA ASP A 263 24.27 2.19 -6.72
C ASP A 263 23.02 2.68 -5.96
N LEU A 264 22.21 1.70 -5.54
CA LEU A 264 20.86 1.81 -4.98
C LEU A 264 20.88 2.08 -3.46
N GLU A 265 21.24 3.29 -3.01
CA GLU A 265 20.92 3.69 -1.63
C GLU A 265 20.23 5.06 -1.46
N ASP A 266 20.25 5.98 -2.43
CA ASP A 266 19.65 7.31 -2.24
C ASP A 266 18.78 7.76 -3.41
N MET A 267 17.47 7.79 -3.15
CA MET A 267 16.42 8.67 -3.71
C MET A 267 16.63 9.31 -5.10
N ASN A 268 15.72 9.00 -6.03
CA ASN A 268 15.56 9.72 -7.29
C ASN A 268 15.08 11.16 -7.05
N PHE A 269 16.01 12.13 -7.07
CA PHE A 269 15.68 13.54 -7.26
C PHE A 269 15.87 13.92 -8.73
N THR A 270 14.84 14.50 -9.34
CA THR A 270 15.00 15.30 -10.56
C THR A 270 15.26 16.74 -10.12
N TYR A 271 16.49 17.24 -10.30
CA TYR A 271 16.78 18.66 -10.10
C TYR A 271 16.20 19.46 -11.27
N LEU A 272 15.28 20.39 -10.98
CA LEU A 272 14.78 21.37 -11.94
C LEU A 272 15.31 22.75 -11.56
N TYR A 273 16.03 23.38 -12.47
CA TYR A 273 16.40 24.79 -12.38
C TYR A 273 15.35 25.59 -13.16
N THR A 274 14.68 26.53 -12.50
CA THR A 274 13.91 27.57 -13.20
C THR A 274 14.75 28.83 -13.23
N VAL A 275 14.90 29.42 -14.41
CA VAL A 275 15.46 30.75 -14.61
C VAL A 275 14.26 31.67 -14.74
N ASP A 276 14.17 32.71 -13.90
CA ASP A 276 13.13 33.72 -14.07
C ASP A 276 13.41 34.61 -15.29
N ASP A 277 12.45 35.46 -15.65
CA ASP A 277 12.55 36.36 -16.81
C ASP A 277 13.73 37.36 -16.71
N ASP A 278 14.31 37.52 -15.51
CA ASP A 278 15.44 38.39 -15.21
C ASP A 278 16.80 37.66 -15.21
N GLY A 279 16.80 36.33 -15.36
CA GLY A 279 18.01 35.53 -15.48
C GLY A 279 18.61 35.05 -14.15
N ASP A 280 17.91 35.23 -13.03
CA ASP A 280 18.39 34.80 -11.72
C ASP A 280 18.03 33.33 -11.45
N VAL A 281 19.00 32.61 -10.88
CA VAL A 281 18.87 31.18 -10.56
C VAL A 281 18.32 31.04 -9.15
N GLU A 282 17.00 30.82 -9.01
CA GLU A 282 16.44 30.35 -7.74
C GLU A 282 16.65 28.84 -7.60
N SER A 283 17.39 28.42 -6.56
CA SER A 283 17.42 27.01 -6.16
C SER A 283 16.17 26.69 -5.33
N ARG A 284 15.20 26.02 -5.94
CA ARG A 284 14.07 25.42 -5.21
C ARG A 284 14.19 23.91 -5.23
N ILE A 285 14.16 23.31 -4.03
CA ILE A 285 14.05 21.87 -3.86
C ILE A 285 12.61 21.50 -4.20
N TYR A 286 12.38 20.90 -5.37
CA TYR A 286 11.12 20.25 -5.66
C TYR A 286 11.19 18.81 -5.14
N THR A 287 10.96 18.63 -3.84
CA THR A 287 10.41 17.37 -3.35
C THR A 287 9.01 17.24 -3.93
N THR A 288 8.61 16.04 -4.33
CA THR A 288 7.27 15.70 -4.84
C THR A 288 6.19 16.09 -3.83
N ASP A 289 5.77 17.36 -3.92
CA ASP A 289 4.61 18.02 -3.36
C ASP A 289 3.97 18.78 -4.53
N PHE A 290 3.11 18.09 -5.28
CA PHE A 290 2.08 18.79 -6.05
C PHE A 290 0.88 18.97 -5.13
N ASN A 291 0.92 20.04 -4.33
CA ASN A 291 -0.24 20.62 -3.66
C ASN A 291 -0.35 22.06 -4.16
N PHE A 292 -1.23 22.32 -5.12
CA PHE A 292 -1.62 23.68 -5.48
C PHE A 292 -2.75 24.13 -4.54
N THR A 293 -2.41 24.53 -3.32
CA THR A 293 -3.35 25.34 -2.52
C THR A 293 -2.61 26.41 -1.73
N ASN A 294 -3.07 27.65 -1.92
CA ASN A 294 -2.75 28.90 -1.23
C ASN A 294 -1.40 29.56 -1.51
N MET A 295 -1.40 30.52 -2.44
CA MET A 295 -0.89 31.87 -2.13
C MET A 295 -1.79 32.94 -2.77
N SER A 296 -2.67 33.48 -1.94
CA SER A 296 -3.31 34.78 -2.15
C SER A 296 -2.35 35.90 -1.75
N ASN A 297 -2.28 36.92 -2.62
CA ASN A 297 -1.62 38.24 -2.53
C ASN A 297 -0.10 38.30 -2.66
#